data_AF-A0A8B2NN38-F1
#
_entry.id   AF-A0A8B2NN38-F1
#
_cell.length_a   1.000
_cell.length_b   1.000
_cell.length_c   1.000
_cell.angle_alpha   90.00
_cell.angle_beta   90.00
_cell.angle_gamma   90.00
#
_symmetry.space_group_name_H-M   'P 1'
#
loop_
_entity.id
_entity.type
_entity.pdbx_description
1 polymer ?
#
loop_
_entity_poly.entity_id
_entity_poly.type
_entity_poly.pdbx_seq_one_letter_code
_entity_poly.pdbx_strand_id
1 'polypeptide(L)'
;MKLKDISTGEVVGMRYAMAMAAVEAGTHEIVNEGEPAREERVGAEPGGEGEGDDAGGDANHGGDLDGMTKDELLAVAKERGLNAKPAMSKAEILAALRSAE
;
A
#
# COMPACT_ATOMS: atom_id res chain seq x y z
N MET A 1 12.59 -7.46 -4.92
CA MET A 1 12.91 -7.17 -3.51
C MET A 1 13.07 -5.67 -3.42
N LYS A 2 12.34 -4.99 -2.53
CA LYS A 2 12.50 -3.55 -2.35
C LYS A 2 13.58 -3.29 -1.31
N LEU A 3 14.46 -2.36 -1.60
CA LEU A 3 15.52 -1.96 -0.69
C LEU A 3 15.60 -0.46 -0.63
N LYS A 4 15.92 0.08 0.54
CA LYS A 4 16.18 1.49 0.74
C LYS A 4 17.68 1.71 0.67
N ASP A 5 18.13 2.55 -0.27
CA ASP A 5 19.51 3.00 -0.29
C ASP A 5 19.77 3.86 0.96
N ILE A 6 20.82 3.52 1.72
CA ILE A 6 21.09 4.17 3.02
C ILE A 6 21.61 5.60 2.81
N SER A 7 22.27 5.87 1.68
CA SER A 7 22.89 7.17 1.42
C SER A 7 21.89 8.22 0.96
N THR A 8 20.88 7.81 0.20
CA THR A 8 19.88 8.67 -0.43
C THR A 8 18.49 8.53 0.20
N GLY A 9 18.23 7.43 0.89
CA GLY A 9 16.92 7.10 1.45
C GLY A 9 15.88 6.66 0.41
N GLU A 10 16.26 6.49 -0.86
CA GLU A 10 15.37 6.08 -1.94
C GLU A 10 15.07 4.58 -1.91
N VAL A 11 13.80 4.20 -2.14
CA VAL A 11 13.40 2.80 -2.24
C VAL A 11 13.49 2.32 -3.68
N VAL A 12 14.43 1.40 -3.93
CA VAL A 12 14.69 0.81 -5.24
C VAL A 12 14.32 -0.68 -5.26
N GLY A 13 13.80 -1.14 -6.40
CA GLY A 13 13.49 -2.54 -6.62
C GLY A 13 14.68 -3.28 -7.22
N MET A 14 15.25 -4.26 -6.51
CA MET A 14 16.31 -5.12 -7.03
C MET A 14 15.92 -6.59 -7.11
N ARG A 15 16.63 -7.32 -7.98
CA ARG A 15 16.57 -8.79 -8.05
C ARG A 15 17.25 -9.38 -6.82
N TYR A 16 16.76 -10.52 -6.34
CA TYR A 16 17.16 -11.14 -5.08
C TYR A 16 18.69 -11.23 -4.87
N ALA A 17 19.44 -11.70 -5.88
CA ALA A 17 20.89 -11.81 -5.77
C ALA A 17 21.59 -10.44 -5.62
N MET A 18 21.13 -9.43 -6.36
CA MET A 18 21.67 -8.06 -6.25
C MET A 18 21.27 -7.39 -4.94
N ALA A 19 20.05 -7.65 -4.48
CA ALA A 19 19.54 -7.15 -3.21
C ALA A 19 20.37 -7.67 -2.03
N MET A 20 20.59 -8.98 -1.94
CA MET A 20 21.38 -9.57 -0.86
C MET A 20 22.83 -9.06 -0.87
N ALA A 21 23.44 -8.91 -2.04
CA ALA A 21 24.78 -8.34 -2.17
C ALA A 21 24.84 -6.87 -1.70
N ALA A 22 23.82 -6.06 -2.01
CA ALA A 22 23.75 -4.66 -1.60
C ALA A 22 23.54 -4.51 -0.08
N VAL A 23 22.77 -5.42 0.51
CA VAL A 23 22.54 -5.50 1.97
C VAL A 23 23.79 -5.96 2.70
N GLU A 24 24.46 -6.99 2.19
CA GLU A 24 25.72 -7.49 2.77
C GLU A 24 26.83 -6.45 2.68
N ALA A 25 26.86 -5.66 1.60
CA ALA A 25 27.75 -4.52 1.44
C ALA A 25 27.39 -3.33 2.35
N GLY A 26 26.27 -3.39 3.09
CA GLY A 26 25.81 -2.32 3.98
C GLY A 26 25.42 -1.03 3.25
N THR A 27 25.06 -1.12 1.97
CA THR A 27 24.66 0.03 1.15
C THR A 27 23.15 0.22 1.10
N HIS A 28 22.42 -0.87 1.29
CA HIS A 28 20.96 -0.92 1.15
C HIS A 28 20.34 -1.71 2.30
N GLU A 29 19.17 -1.30 2.75
CA GLU A 29 18.39 -2.00 3.78
C GLU A 29 17.16 -2.67 3.16
N ILE A 30 16.81 -3.87 3.62
CA ILE A 30 15.63 -4.59 3.13
C ILE A 30 14.38 -3.88 3.63
N VAL A 31 13.54 -3.40 2.71
CA VAL A 31 12.24 -2.83 3.05
C VAL A 31 11.23 -3.97 3.08
N ASN A 32 10.80 -4.36 4.27
CA ASN A 32 9.67 -5.26 4.44
C ASN A 32 8.38 -4.45 4.26
N GLU A 33 7.61 -4.74 3.22
CA GLU A 33 6.31 -4.09 2.92
C GLU A 33 5.19 -4.56 3.87
N GLY A 34 5.49 -4.75 5.16
CA GLY A 34 4.57 -5.28 6.17
C GLY A 34 4.57 -4.50 7.49
N GLU A 35 5.36 -3.44 7.61
CA GLU A 35 5.22 -2.46 8.68
C GLU A 35 5.03 -1.09 8.02
N PRO A 36 4.00 -0.30 8.39
CA PRO A 36 3.95 1.08 7.96
C PRO A 36 5.24 1.69 8.49
N ALA A 37 6.07 2.20 7.57
CA ALA A 37 7.16 3.09 7.93
C ALA A 37 6.54 4.11 8.90
N ARG A 38 6.91 4.05 10.18
CA ARG A 38 6.73 5.18 11.07
C ARG A 38 7.59 6.26 10.46
N GLU A 39 6.97 7.04 9.59
CA GLU A 39 7.57 8.21 8.97
C GLU A 39 8.14 9.05 10.11
N GLU A 40 9.45 9.08 10.11
CA GLU A 40 10.26 9.91 10.97
C GLU A 40 9.79 11.35 10.75
N ARG A 41 9.12 11.90 11.76
CA ARG A 41 8.62 13.28 11.76
C ARG A 41 9.79 14.24 11.59
N VAL A 42 9.98 14.83 10.41
CA VAL A 42 10.77 16.06 10.26
C VAL A 42 10.19 16.97 9.17
N GLY A 43 9.65 18.12 9.58
CA GLY A 43 9.38 19.31 8.73
C GLY A 43 7.94 19.44 8.21
N ALA A 44 7.00 20.01 8.96
CA ALA A 44 6.71 21.46 9.05
C ALA A 44 5.84 22.04 7.88
N GLU A 45 4.51 21.93 8.07
CA GLU A 45 3.43 22.92 7.85
C GLU A 45 3.10 23.47 6.43
N PRO A 46 1.92 24.11 6.22
CA PRO A 46 0.56 23.69 6.57
C PRO A 46 -0.43 23.87 5.39
N GLY A 47 -1.53 23.12 5.34
CA GLY A 47 -2.69 23.53 4.54
C GLY A 47 -3.57 22.39 4.05
N GLY A 48 -4.84 22.44 4.47
CA GLY A 48 -5.93 21.74 3.81
C GLY A 48 -6.66 20.80 4.76
N GLU A 49 -7.75 21.31 5.33
CA GLU A 49 -8.65 20.58 6.22
C GLU A 49 -9.14 19.26 5.63
N GLY A 50 -9.27 18.26 6.51
CA GLY A 50 -9.90 16.99 6.24
C GLY A 50 -9.82 16.16 7.52
N GLU A 51 -10.80 16.39 8.40
CA GLU A 51 -11.05 15.73 9.69
C GLU A 51 -10.30 14.41 9.92
N GLY A 52 -9.60 14.34 11.06
CA GLY A 52 -9.31 13.07 11.68
C GLY A 52 -10.57 12.47 12.29
N ASP A 53 -10.74 11.18 12.10
CA ASP A 53 -11.48 10.33 13.02
C ASP A 53 -10.58 9.16 13.42
N ASP A 54 -9.84 9.39 14.52
CA ASP A 54 -9.40 8.34 15.42
C ASP A 54 -10.63 7.61 15.98
N ALA A 55 -10.94 6.43 15.44
CA ALA A 55 -11.67 5.38 16.13
C ALA A 55 -11.19 4.04 15.55
N GLY A 56 -10.47 3.17 16.25
CA GLY A 56 -10.64 2.89 17.67
C GLY A 56 -12.01 2.27 17.91
N GLY A 57 -12.38 1.19 17.21
CA GLY A 57 -13.59 0.46 17.56
C GLY A 57 -14.10 -0.53 16.52
N ASP A 58 -14.08 -1.78 16.95
CA ASP A 58 -15.14 -2.75 16.72
C ASP A 58 -15.03 -3.70 15.52
N ALA A 59 -14.91 -4.97 15.90
CA ALA A 59 -15.00 -6.14 15.06
C ALA A 59 -16.41 -6.24 14.48
N ASN A 60 -16.62 -5.72 13.28
CA ASN A 60 -17.77 -6.10 12.47
C ASN A 60 -17.34 -6.55 11.07
N HIS A 61 -17.74 -7.77 10.79
CA HIS A 61 -17.45 -8.61 9.66
C HIS A 61 -18.17 -8.05 8.42
N GLY A 62 -17.54 -7.14 7.65
CA GLY A 62 -18.22 -6.52 6.50
C GLY A 62 -17.48 -5.44 5.70
N GLY A 63 -16.26 -5.72 5.23
CA GLY A 63 -15.77 -5.22 3.94
C GLY A 63 -15.60 -3.70 3.74
N ASP A 64 -14.62 -3.08 4.39
CA ASP A 64 -14.10 -1.75 4.03
C ASP A 64 -13.32 -1.79 2.69
N LEU A 65 -14.05 -1.94 1.58
CA LEU A 65 -13.47 -1.89 0.25
C LEU A 65 -12.81 -0.52 -0.03
N ASP A 66 -13.32 0.56 0.54
CA ASP A 66 -12.78 1.92 0.32
C ASP A 66 -11.36 2.12 0.81
N GLY A 67 -11.03 1.45 1.92
CA GLY A 67 -9.69 1.44 2.50
C GLY A 67 -8.69 0.60 1.69
N MET A 68 -9.17 -0.28 0.81
CA MET A 68 -8.33 -1.14 0.00
C MET A 68 -7.64 -0.39 -1.14
N THR A 69 -6.43 -0.83 -1.47
CA THR A 69 -5.70 -0.37 -2.66
C THR A 69 -6.36 -0.87 -3.95
N LYS A 70 -6.02 -0.26 -5.09
CA LYS A 70 -6.57 -0.69 -6.39
C LYS A 70 -6.25 -2.16 -6.70
N ASP A 71 -5.05 -2.62 -6.35
CA ASP A 71 -4.64 -4.01 -6.55
C ASP A 71 -5.41 -4.98 -5.65
N GLU A 72 -5.67 -4.60 -4.38
CA GLU A 72 -6.51 -5.39 -3.47
C GLU A 72 -7.95 -5.46 -3.98
N LEU A 73 -8.49 -4.37 -4.49
CA LEU A 73 -9.82 -4.36 -5.09
C LEU A 73 -9.90 -5.23 -6.35
N LEU A 74 -8.85 -5.29 -7.17
CA LEU A 74 -8.78 -6.21 -8.30
C LEU A 74 -8.73 -7.67 -7.83
N ALA A 75 -8.03 -7.96 -6.73
CA ALA A 75 -7.97 -9.29 -6.14
C ALA A 75 -9.34 -9.73 -5.59
N VAL A 76 -10.03 -8.85 -4.85
CA VAL A 76 -11.39 -9.10 -4.34
C VAL A 76 -12.37 -9.26 -5.49
N ALA A 77 -12.28 -8.43 -6.53
CA ALA A 77 -13.13 -8.54 -7.71
C ALA A 77 -12.93 -9.89 -8.42
N LYS A 78 -11.68 -10.34 -8.56
CA LYS A 78 -11.36 -11.64 -9.12
C LYS A 78 -11.88 -12.80 -8.26
N GLU A 79 -11.77 -12.70 -6.94
CA GLU A 79 -12.29 -13.69 -6.00
C GLU A 79 -13.82 -13.80 -6.08
N ARG A 80 -14.51 -12.67 -6.27
CA ARG A 80 -15.96 -12.60 -6.48
C ARG A 80 -16.39 -12.91 -7.93
N GLY A 81 -15.46 -13.26 -8.81
CA GLY A 81 -15.75 -13.56 -10.22
C GLY A 81 -16.17 -12.36 -11.07
N LEU A 82 -15.91 -11.14 -10.60
CA LEU A 82 -16.14 -9.90 -11.35
C LEU A 82 -15.01 -9.67 -12.34
N ASN A 83 -15.37 -9.22 -13.55
CA ASN A 83 -14.42 -8.96 -14.63
C ASN A 83 -13.77 -7.56 -14.49
N ALA A 84 -13.15 -7.31 -13.34
CA ALA A 84 -12.43 -6.07 -13.09
C ALA A 84 -11.07 -6.09 -13.80
N LYS A 85 -10.80 -5.06 -14.59
CA LYS A 85 -9.56 -4.93 -15.36
C LYS A 85 -8.64 -3.90 -14.70
N PRO A 86 -7.31 -4.06 -14.78
CA PRO A 86 -6.37 -3.06 -14.28
C PRO A 86 -6.48 -1.71 -15.00
N ALA A 87 -7.07 -1.68 -16.20
CA ALA A 87 -7.39 -0.46 -16.93
C ALA A 87 -8.55 0.35 -16.33
N MET A 88 -9.38 -0.25 -15.47
CA MET A 88 -10.46 0.45 -14.77
C MET A 88 -9.93 1.32 -13.64
N SER A 89 -10.63 2.40 -13.33
CA SER A 89 -10.31 3.27 -12.21
C SER A 89 -10.64 2.60 -10.88
N LYS A 90 -9.95 2.96 -9.78
CA LYS A 90 -10.27 2.45 -8.43
C LYS A 90 -11.77 2.59 -8.12
N ALA A 91 -12.35 3.74 -8.46
CA ALA A 91 -13.77 4.02 -8.28
C ALA A 91 -14.69 3.09 -9.10
N GLU A 92 -14.30 2.74 -10.33
CA GLU A 92 -15.09 1.81 -11.17
C GLU A 92 -15.05 0.38 -10.62
N ILE A 93 -13.89 -0.05 -10.10
CA ILE A 93 -13.73 -1.37 -9.48
C ILE A 93 -14.52 -1.43 -8.17
N LEU A 94 -14.47 -0.37 -7.35
CA LEU A 94 -15.29 -0.23 -6.14
C LEU A 94 -16.78 -0.27 -6.44
N ALA A 95 -17.22 0.47 -7.44
CA ALA A 95 -18.63 0.49 -7.84
C ALA A 95 -19.10 -0.90 -8.30
N ALA A 96 -18.26 -1.62 -9.06
CA ALA A 96 -18.55 -2.99 -9.49
C ALA A 96 -18.63 -3.96 -8.31
N LEU A 97 -17.74 -3.82 -7.33
CA LEU A 97 -17.70 -4.65 -6.13
C LEU A 97 -18.89 -4.42 -5.19
N ARG A 98 -19.25 -3.15 -4.98
CA ARG A 98 -20.42 -2.75 -4.17
C ARG A 98 -21.75 -3.13 -4.82
N SER A 99 -21.80 -3.16 -6.15
CA SER A 99 -23.01 -3.57 -6.90
C SER A 99 -23.20 -5.09 -6.95
N ALA A 100 -22.21 -5.86 -6.53
CA ALA A 100 -22.22 -7.32 -6.54
C ALA A 100 -22.55 -7.92 -5.16
N GLU A 101 -22.93 -7.08 -4.19
CA GLU A 101 -23.36 -7.46 -2.84
C GLU A 101 -24.86 -7.78 -2.78
#